data_AF-A0A2I1YIW5-F1
#
_entry.id   AF-A0A2I1YIW5-F1
#
_cell.length_a   1.000
_cell.length_b   1.000
_cell.length_c   1.000
_cell.angle_alpha   90.00
_cell.angle_beta   90.00
_cell.angle_gamma   90.00
#
_symmetry.space_group_name_H-M   'P 1'
#
loop_
_entity.id
_entity.type
_entity.pdbx_description
1 polymer ?
#
loop_
_entity_poly.entity_id
_entity_poly.type
_entity_poly.pdbx_seq_one_letter_code
_entity_poly.pdbx_strand_id
1 'polypeptide(L)'
;MRSITVTIAEGTFELFLENNASAQAFSELLLLELEMVDVNGNEKFYLLADHLPNQERCSCLIKAGDLLLCHTNELTFFYDDSKTCFKYTYLGHVKDSQNFRKAMTGKIVTVIFEEK
;
A
#
# COMPACT_ATOMS: atom_id res chain seq x y z
N MET A 1 12.73 9.99 6.05
CA MET A 1 11.74 9.22 5.28
C MET A 1 10.76 10.21 4.69
N ARG A 2 10.49 10.11 3.39
CA ARG A 2 9.48 10.93 2.73
C ARG A 2 8.10 10.42 3.15
N SER A 3 7.14 11.31 3.26
CA SER A 3 5.76 10.97 3.55
C SER A 3 4.85 11.60 2.52
N ILE A 4 3.80 10.90 2.13
CA ILE A 4 2.79 11.34 1.18
C ILE A 4 1.42 11.26 1.85
N THR A 5 0.43 11.87 1.19
CA THR A 5 -0.96 11.84 1.63
C THR A 5 -1.68 10.69 0.94
N VAL A 6 -2.47 9.94 1.70
CA VAL A 6 -3.36 8.90 1.17
C VAL A 6 -4.78 9.21 1.62
N THR A 7 -5.69 9.37 0.67
CA THR A 7 -7.10 9.64 0.92
C THR A 7 -7.93 8.42 0.55
N ILE A 8 -8.75 7.95 1.49
CA ILE A 8 -9.61 6.77 1.35
C ILE A 8 -10.99 7.14 1.89
N ALA A 9 -12.00 7.19 1.02
CA ALA A 9 -13.31 7.73 1.36
C ALA A 9 -13.20 9.12 2.03
N GLU A 10 -13.65 9.27 3.28
CA GLU A 10 -13.56 10.53 4.06
C GLU A 10 -12.29 10.61 4.94
N GLY A 11 -11.43 9.58 4.94
CA GLY A 11 -10.23 9.51 5.75
C GLY A 11 -8.98 9.97 5.00
N THR A 12 -8.17 10.83 5.63
CA THR A 12 -6.84 11.22 5.15
C THR A 12 -5.77 10.66 6.07
N PHE A 13 -4.77 10.01 5.48
CA PHE A 13 -3.73 9.27 6.18
C PHE A 13 -2.34 9.70 5.73
N GLU A 14 -1.39 9.68 6.67
CA GLU A 14 0.03 9.88 6.40
C GLU A 14 0.68 8.52 6.10
N LEU A 15 1.18 8.34 4.87
CA LEU A 15 1.93 7.17 4.44
C LEU A 15 3.43 7.52 4.41
N PHE A 16 4.24 6.81 5.20
CA PHE A 16 5.69 6.91 5.15
C PHE A 16 6.25 5.96 4.10
N LEU A 17 6.97 6.50 3.13
CA LEU A 17 7.64 5.70 2.10
C LEU A 17 8.96 5.12 2.64
N GLU A 18 9.24 3.90 2.21
CA GLU A 18 10.53 3.25 2.44
C GLU A 18 11.65 3.97 1.69
N ASN A 19 12.88 3.81 2.16
CA ASN A 19 14.06 4.35 1.48
C ASN A 19 14.63 3.33 0.49
N ASN A 20 13.93 3.09 -0.62
CA ASN A 20 14.34 2.16 -1.67
C ASN A 20 13.89 2.62 -3.08
N ALA A 21 14.43 1.99 -4.12
CA ALA A 21 14.17 2.36 -5.51
C ALA A 21 12.70 2.18 -5.92
N SER A 22 12.03 1.17 -5.35
CA SER A 22 10.63 0.88 -5.64
C SER A 22 9.69 1.95 -5.09
N ALA A 23 9.91 2.39 -3.85
CA ALA A 23 9.16 3.47 -3.21
C ALA A 23 9.42 4.83 -3.88
N GLN A 24 10.65 5.06 -4.35
CA GLN A 24 10.97 6.24 -5.15
C GLN A 24 10.21 6.23 -6.47
N ALA A 25 10.25 5.13 -7.23
CA ALA A 25 9.52 5.01 -8.49
C ALA A 25 8.00 5.08 -8.29
N PHE A 26 7.47 4.51 -7.20
CA PHE A 26 6.06 4.68 -6.84
C PHE A 26 5.69 6.14 -6.63
N SER A 27 6.54 6.93 -5.96
CA SER A 27 6.27 8.36 -5.73
C SER A 27 6.25 9.21 -7.00
N GLU A 28 6.85 8.72 -8.09
CA GLU A 28 6.80 9.40 -9.40
C GLU A 28 5.46 9.19 -10.12
N LEU A 29 4.60 8.27 -9.63
CA LEU A 29 3.26 8.04 -10.16
C LEU A 29 2.18 8.98 -9.58
N LEU A 30 2.50 9.73 -8.53
CA LEU A 30 1.58 10.68 -7.89
C LEU A 30 1.32 11.85 -8.85
N LEU A 31 0.12 12.38 -9.07
CA LEU A 31 -1.22 12.18 -8.51
C LEU A 31 -1.87 10.86 -9.00
N LEU A 32 -2.14 9.91 -8.11
CA LEU A 32 -2.61 8.57 -8.47
C LEU A 32 -3.93 8.22 -7.78
N GLU A 33 -4.99 7.95 -8.55
CA GLU A 33 -6.29 7.49 -8.06
C GLU A 33 -6.54 6.06 -8.53
N LEU A 34 -6.79 5.14 -7.58
CA LEU A 34 -6.96 3.72 -7.82
C LEU A 34 -8.24 3.19 -7.19
N GLU A 35 -8.99 2.36 -7.93
CA GLU A 35 -10.05 1.51 -7.35
C GLU A 35 -9.44 0.18 -6.89
N MET A 36 -9.14 0.05 -5.60
CA MET A 36 -8.52 -1.15 -5.04
C MET A 36 -9.58 -2.17 -4.57
N VAL A 37 -9.36 -3.44 -4.87
CA VAL A 37 -10.32 -4.52 -4.62
C VAL A 37 -9.89 -5.35 -3.42
N ASP A 38 -10.88 -5.71 -2.60
CA ASP A 38 -10.69 -6.61 -1.46
C ASP A 38 -10.32 -8.02 -1.91
N VAL A 39 -9.28 -8.56 -1.31
CA VAL A 39 -8.87 -9.94 -1.45
C VAL A 39 -8.66 -10.51 -0.05
N ASN A 40 -9.05 -11.78 0.12
CA ASN A 40 -8.85 -12.56 1.35
C ASN A 40 -9.40 -11.95 2.67
N GLY A 41 -10.14 -10.83 2.62
CA GLY A 41 -10.68 -10.16 3.80
C GLY A 41 -9.63 -9.49 4.70
N ASN A 42 -8.44 -9.21 4.18
CA ASN A 42 -7.35 -8.53 4.91
C ASN A 42 -6.46 -7.61 4.05
N GLU A 43 -6.61 -7.64 2.72
CA GLU A 43 -5.79 -6.87 1.79
C GLU A 43 -6.62 -6.20 0.69
N LYS A 44 -6.20 -5.02 0.24
CA LYS A 44 -6.70 -4.33 -0.94
C LYS A 44 -5.62 -4.33 -2.00
N PHE A 45 -5.92 -4.76 -3.22
CA PHE A 45 -4.94 -4.75 -4.30
C PHE A 45 -5.41 -3.98 -5.52
N TYR A 46 -4.43 -3.50 -6.28
CA TYR A 46 -4.58 -2.98 -7.63
C TYR A 46 -3.40 -3.44 -8.49
N LEU A 47 -3.66 -3.83 -9.74
CA LEU A 47 -2.59 -4.21 -10.67
C LEU A 47 -2.10 -2.96 -11.41
N LEU A 48 -0.87 -2.53 -11.14
CA LEU A 48 -0.27 -1.40 -11.84
C LEU A 48 -0.01 -1.74 -13.31
N ALA A 49 -0.20 -0.76 -14.20
CA ALA A 49 0.08 -0.91 -15.63
C ALA A 49 1.60 -0.98 -15.90
N ASP A 50 2.37 -0.10 -15.26
CA ASP A 50 3.82 -0.02 -15.42
C ASP A 50 4.54 -0.74 -14.28
N HIS A 51 5.56 -1.52 -14.63
CA HIS A 51 6.35 -2.25 -13.66
C HIS A 51 7.25 -1.33 -12.84
N LEU A 52 7.10 -1.40 -11.52
CA LEU A 52 8.05 -0.77 -10.60
C LEU A 52 9.29 -1.66 -10.40
N PRO A 53 10.44 -1.08 -10.03
CA PRO A 53 11.60 -1.86 -9.61
C PRO A 53 11.21 -2.84 -8.51
N ASN A 54 11.63 -4.10 -8.60
CA ASN A 54 11.33 -5.12 -7.59
C ASN A 54 12.55 -5.38 -6.71
N GLN A 55 12.42 -5.20 -5.40
CA GLN A 55 13.45 -5.47 -4.40
C GLN A 55 12.89 -6.37 -3.29
N GLU A 56 12.52 -7.60 -3.66
CA GLU A 56 11.79 -8.48 -2.76
C GLU A 56 12.63 -8.91 -1.56
N ARG A 57 12.03 -8.83 -0.38
CA ARG A 57 12.59 -9.38 0.87
C ARG A 57 11.59 -10.31 1.52
N CYS A 58 12.08 -11.37 2.16
CA CYS A 58 11.21 -12.24 2.96
C CYS A 58 10.54 -11.41 4.05
N SER A 59 9.21 -11.52 4.14
CA SER A 59 8.45 -10.98 5.26
C SER A 59 8.01 -12.11 6.16
N CYS A 60 8.20 -11.95 7.47
CA CYS A 60 7.67 -12.87 8.49
C CYS A 60 6.35 -12.34 9.09
N LEU A 61 6.11 -11.04 8.96
CA LEU A 61 4.96 -10.34 9.53
C LEU A 61 4.70 -9.08 8.71
N ILE A 62 3.50 -8.99 8.17
CA ILE A 62 2.93 -7.78 7.57
C ILE A 62 2.02 -7.15 8.62
N LYS A 63 2.12 -5.83 8.76
CA LYS A 63 1.29 -5.05 9.69
C LYS A 63 0.17 -4.35 8.95
N ALA A 64 -0.94 -4.15 9.64
CA ALA A 64 -1.99 -3.26 9.17
C ALA A 64 -1.40 -1.86 8.86
N GLY A 65 -1.69 -1.35 7.66
CA GLY A 65 -1.15 -0.11 7.12
C GLY A 65 0.04 -0.29 6.17
N ASP A 66 0.64 -1.49 6.07
CA ASP A 66 1.74 -1.73 5.13
C ASP A 66 1.26 -1.66 3.67
N LEU A 67 2.03 -0.94 2.84
CA LEU A 67 1.90 -0.89 1.39
C LEU A 67 3.05 -1.67 0.75
N LEU A 68 2.71 -2.69 -0.03
CA LEU A 68 3.64 -3.63 -0.64
C LEU A 68 3.43 -3.72 -2.15
N LEU A 69 4.48 -4.07 -2.88
CA LEU A 69 4.33 -4.75 -4.17
C LEU A 69 4.36 -6.25 -3.92
N CYS A 70 3.23 -6.88 -4.24
CA CYS A 70 3.04 -8.30 -4.30
C CYS A 70 3.23 -8.78 -5.74
N HIS A 71 3.73 -10.01 -5.90
CA HIS A 71 4.01 -10.60 -7.21
C HIS A 71 4.76 -9.61 -8.12
N THR A 72 4.49 -9.62 -9.43
CA THR A 72 5.26 -8.81 -10.39
C THR A 72 4.86 -7.33 -10.40
N ASN A 73 3.64 -6.96 -9.96
CA ASN A 73 3.19 -5.55 -9.99
C ASN A 73 1.89 -5.24 -9.21
N GLU A 74 1.52 -6.07 -8.24
CA GLU A 74 0.28 -5.88 -7.50
C GLU A 74 0.53 -4.94 -6.33
N LEU A 75 0.08 -3.70 -6.46
CA LEU A 75 0.10 -2.73 -5.38
C LEU A 75 -0.93 -3.13 -4.33
N THR A 76 -0.46 -3.50 -3.14
CA THR A 76 -1.30 -4.13 -2.12
C THR A 76 -1.17 -3.41 -0.78
N PHE A 77 -2.30 -2.94 -0.26
CA PHE A 77 -2.43 -2.48 1.12
C PHE A 77 -2.92 -3.61 2.01
N PHE A 78 -2.24 -3.85 3.12
CA PHE A 78 -2.77 -4.71 4.19
C PHE A 78 -3.49 -3.84 5.20
N TYR A 79 -4.75 -4.15 5.49
CA TYR A 79 -5.53 -3.45 6.53
C TYR A 79 -5.71 -4.29 7.80
N ASP A 80 -5.17 -5.51 7.80
CA ASP A 80 -5.03 -6.38 8.96
C ASP A 80 -3.63 -7.01 9.00
N ASP A 81 -3.18 -7.39 10.20
CA ASP A 81 -1.90 -8.08 10.36
C ASP A 81 -1.94 -9.46 9.69
N SER A 82 -0.84 -9.84 9.01
CA SER A 82 -0.73 -11.13 8.33
C SER A 82 0.63 -11.77 8.58
N LYS A 83 0.63 -13.08 8.83
CA LYS A 83 1.86 -13.88 8.91
C LYS A 83 2.08 -14.59 7.60
N THR A 84 3.29 -14.47 7.08
CA THR A 84 3.67 -14.98 5.77
C THR A 84 5.14 -15.38 5.81
N CYS A 85 5.57 -16.15 4.81
CA CYS A 85 6.97 -16.44 4.54
C CYS A 85 7.33 -16.08 3.07
N PHE A 86 6.42 -15.41 2.37
CA PHE A 86 6.65 -14.97 1.00
C PHE A 86 7.57 -13.74 0.97
N LYS A 87 8.01 -13.42 -0.23
CA LYS A 87 8.83 -12.24 -0.48
C LYS A 87 7.98 -11.13 -1.08
N TYR A 88 8.19 -9.94 -0.57
CA TYR A 88 7.48 -8.73 -1.00
C TYR A 88 8.45 -7.57 -1.07
N THR A 89 8.11 -6.59 -1.88
CA THR A 89 8.82 -5.31 -1.91
C THR A 89 8.02 -4.28 -1.12
N TYR A 90 8.60 -3.77 -0.04
CA TYR A 90 7.93 -2.77 0.78
C TYR A 90 8.02 -1.39 0.12
N LEU A 91 6.88 -0.71 0.02
CA LEU A 91 6.81 0.66 -0.48
C LEU A 91 6.62 1.66 0.64
N GLY A 92 5.86 1.32 1.68
CA GLY A 92 5.62 2.22 2.78
C GLY A 92 4.68 1.64 3.83
N HIS A 93 4.33 2.47 4.81
CA HIS A 93 3.36 2.14 5.84
C HIS A 93 2.58 3.36 6.32
N VAL A 94 1.31 3.16 6.66
CA VAL A 94 0.45 4.21 7.24
C VAL A 94 0.72 4.36 8.73
N LYS A 95 0.73 5.60 9.22
CA LYS A 95 0.97 5.91 10.64
C LYS A 95 -0.13 5.45 11.58
N ASP A 96 -1.40 5.68 11.21
CA ASP A 96 -2.58 5.34 12.00
C ASP A 96 -3.31 4.14 11.40
N SER A 97 -2.84 2.94 11.75
CA SER A 97 -3.38 1.69 11.21
C SER A 97 -4.82 1.38 11.68
N GLN A 98 -5.25 1.89 12.85
CA GLN A 98 -6.58 1.58 13.38
C GLN A 98 -7.68 2.30 12.61
N ASN A 99 -7.51 3.59 12.34
CA ASN A 99 -8.48 4.34 11.54
C ASN A 99 -8.36 3.99 10.06
N PHE A 100 -7.16 3.68 9.58
CA PHE A 100 -6.94 3.15 8.23
C PHE A 100 -7.74 1.88 7.98
N ARG A 101 -7.69 0.90 8.91
CA ARG A 101 -8.47 -0.33 8.81
C ARG A 101 -9.97 -0.07 8.64
N LYS A 102 -10.52 0.88 9.40
CA LYS A 102 -11.95 1.24 9.31
C LYS A 102 -12.28 1.84 7.95
N ALA A 103 -11.43 2.71 7.41
CA ALA A 103 -11.62 3.32 6.09
C ALA A 103 -11.55 2.29 4.94
N MET A 104 -10.86 1.17 5.14
CA MET A 104 -10.77 0.06 4.16
C MET A 104 -11.99 -0.87 4.13
N THR A 105 -13.08 -0.54 4.84
CA THR A 105 -14.31 -1.33 4.84
C THR A 105 -14.98 -1.30 3.47
N GLY A 106 -15.35 -2.48 2.94
CA GLY A 106 -16.04 -2.62 1.65
C GLY A 106 -15.29 -3.53 0.69
N LYS A 107 -15.92 -3.92 -0.42
CA LYS A 107 -15.27 -4.79 -1.42
C LYS A 107 -14.37 -4.04 -2.39
N ILE A 108 -14.68 -2.78 -2.66
CA ILE A 108 -13.93 -1.90 -3.55
C ILE A 108 -13.82 -0.56 -2.84
N VAL A 109 -12.63 0.03 -2.84
CA VAL A 109 -12.36 1.32 -2.24
C VAL A 109 -11.53 2.17 -3.20
N THR A 110 -11.91 3.43 -3.36
CA THR A 110 -11.10 4.40 -4.09
C THR A 110 -10.02 4.94 -3.17
N VAL A 111 -8.77 4.86 -3.60
CA VAL A 111 -7.60 5.33 -2.87
C VAL A 111 -6.87 6.35 -3.75
N ILE A 112 -6.66 7.54 -3.20
CA ILE A 112 -5.93 8.62 -3.87
C ILE A 112 -4.61 8.81 -3.14
N PHE A 113 -3.52 8.82 -3.89
CA PHE A 113 -2.18 9.09 -3.40
C PHE A 113 -1.70 10.43 -3.96
N GLU A 114 -1.23 11.29 -3.07
CA GLU A 114 -0.88 12.67 -3.39
C GLU A 114 0.39 13.08 -2.64
N GLU A 115 1.15 13.99 -3.23
CA GLU A 115 2.20 14.68 -2.49
C GLU A 115 1.59 15.44 -1.29
N LYS A 116 2.42 15.67 -0.28
CA LYS A 116 2.06 16.55 0.83
C LYS A 116 2.03 18.02 0.42
#